data_AF-A0A7W1G678-F1
#
_entry.id   AF-A0A7W1G678-F1
#
_cell.length_a   1.000
_cell.length_b   1.000
_cell.length_c   1.000
_cell.angle_alpha   90.00
_cell.angle_beta   90.00
_cell.angle_gamma   90.00
#
_symmetry.space_group_name_H-M   'P 1'
#
loop_
_entity.id
_entity.type
_entity.pdbx_description
1 polymer ?
#
loop_
_entity_poly.entity_id
_entity_poly.type
_entity_poly.pdbx_seq_one_letter_code
_entity_poly.pdbx_strand_id
1 'polypeptide(L)'
;IEFAGRRLSLLVDGHVLCDYDGIHPFTSGFVSLYFFYPLKAVDDVRVYERGLPQKLPATAIGDYCAQTRQYDQAVQQYRRVAEGSGPWSMRQEAAYKQGLSLYQASQIDAATRVWSTVTLQPWKGLSECTLLDQWFAEGRDADVFAGLARLYHSGDRDLSARVVTSWSRYLMQLSPPLVYKADGQDRLESYLDLRETLFVSEPMAENSLAHALNALQRYQETVDRYPHLVLACSEALAFLGRTEDILTWYANDPRLAANALADMGRSADIDRLYPSEARQHDEGPMWRGHPDETLARNPHHVQALIALGRIDQVIAENRSGSEYALIATGRGDEVPENILVDHDDYLLSRGRLQDALDRFGTNRYHGTQVRLAMGLDRFIAGDHAAAQRWLTIPPWLEFYQGGSYLAHYAMVPFLQELAGDCQAMTAMRALFDDHRRRWIYQQHPWHAIMFLSGEIDEARFLAQPHCLFAPADLLFCRAIANERAGHPGAAAADYRAYAGLPWWKHCLGLQPTLDRFVAWRLEQLAKP
;
A
#
# COMPACT_ATOMS: atom_id res chain seq x y z
N ILE A 1 -17.08 -10.54 -37.84
CA ILE A 1 -16.41 -11.85 -38.05
C ILE A 1 -17.49 -12.88 -38.33
N GLU A 2 -17.48 -13.47 -39.51
CA GLU A 2 -18.43 -14.50 -39.95
C GLU A 2 -17.77 -15.87 -39.95
N PHE A 3 -18.47 -16.87 -39.42
CA PHE A 3 -18.15 -18.28 -39.61
C PHE A 3 -19.22 -18.92 -40.51
N ALA A 4 -18.85 -19.75 -41.48
CA ALA A 4 -19.80 -20.49 -42.31
C ALA A 4 -19.23 -21.89 -42.61
N GLY A 5 -19.50 -22.84 -41.72
CA GLY A 5 -18.89 -24.16 -41.79
C GLY A 5 -17.36 -24.09 -41.62
N ARG A 6 -16.62 -24.29 -42.72
CA ARG A 6 -15.14 -24.23 -42.75
C ARG A 6 -14.58 -22.85 -43.08
N ARG A 7 -15.46 -21.87 -43.31
CA ARG A 7 -15.07 -20.55 -43.78
C ARG A 7 -15.11 -19.54 -42.64
N LEU A 8 -14.03 -18.77 -42.47
CA LEU A 8 -13.99 -17.57 -41.65
C LEU A 8 -13.87 -16.36 -42.57
N SER A 9 -14.73 -15.36 -42.39
CA SER A 9 -14.60 -14.07 -43.05
C SER A 9 -14.49 -12.95 -42.02
N LEU A 10 -13.48 -12.09 -42.16
CA LEU A 10 -13.40 -10.83 -41.44
C LEU A 10 -13.97 -9.73 -42.34
N LEU A 11 -15.01 -9.07 -41.86
CA LEU A 11 -15.64 -7.94 -42.54
C LEU A 11 -15.44 -6.68 -41.73
N VAL A 12 -15.21 -5.56 -42.41
CA VAL A 12 -15.23 -4.20 -41.85
C VAL A 12 -16.17 -3.38 -42.72
N ASP A 13 -17.18 -2.77 -42.11
CA ASP A 13 -18.21 -1.97 -42.79
C ASP A 13 -18.88 -2.70 -43.97
N GLY A 14 -19.11 -4.00 -43.80
CA GLY A 14 -19.71 -4.86 -44.83
C GLY A 14 -18.76 -5.31 -45.94
N HIS A 15 -17.52 -4.84 -45.95
CA HIS A 15 -16.49 -5.26 -46.90
C HIS A 15 -15.64 -6.39 -46.33
N VAL A 16 -15.52 -7.49 -47.08
CA VAL A 16 -14.66 -8.62 -46.71
C VAL A 16 -13.20 -8.18 -46.81
N LEU A 17 -12.51 -8.07 -45.67
CA LEU A 17 -11.08 -7.80 -45.59
C LEU A 17 -10.24 -9.08 -45.69
N CYS A 18 -10.74 -10.15 -45.09
CA CYS A 18 -10.08 -11.44 -45.08
C CYS A 18 -11.12 -12.53 -45.23
N ASP A 19 -10.80 -13.53 -46.03
CA ASP A 19 -11.61 -14.70 -46.25
C ASP A 19 -10.70 -15.92 -46.22
N TYR A 20 -11.04 -16.88 -45.38
CA TYR A 20 -10.21 -18.04 -45.09
C TYR A 20 -11.08 -19.30 -45.12
N ASP A 21 -10.69 -20.30 -45.90
CA ASP A 21 -11.39 -21.58 -46.04
C ASP A 21 -10.50 -22.73 -45.56
N GLY A 22 -10.81 -23.29 -44.38
CA GLY A 22 -10.01 -24.34 -43.74
C GLY A 22 -10.68 -24.93 -42.49
N ILE A 23 -10.37 -26.18 -42.13
CA ILE A 23 -10.82 -26.73 -40.83
C ILE A 23 -10.09 -25.98 -39.73
N HIS A 24 -10.83 -25.18 -38.97
CA HIS A 24 -10.36 -24.66 -37.70
C HIS A 24 -10.79 -25.59 -36.57
N PRO A 25 -9.84 -26.17 -35.80
CA PRO A 25 -10.19 -26.74 -34.50
C PRO A 25 -10.42 -25.56 -33.54
N PHE A 26 -11.67 -25.11 -33.38
CA PHE A 26 -12.05 -24.20 -32.28
C PHE A 26 -12.04 -24.98 -30.97
N THR A 27 -10.86 -25.19 -30.40
CA THR A 27 -10.74 -25.90 -29.11
C THR A 27 -10.96 -24.99 -27.91
N SER A 28 -10.92 -23.66 -28.09
CA SER A 28 -10.87 -22.71 -26.97
C SER A 28 -12.01 -21.67 -26.91
N GLY A 29 -12.93 -21.61 -27.87
CA GLY A 29 -14.12 -20.72 -27.79
C GLY A 29 -13.85 -19.20 -27.83
N PHE A 30 -12.60 -18.77 -28.03
CA PHE A 30 -12.22 -17.36 -28.12
C PHE A 30 -11.75 -16.98 -29.54
N VAL A 31 -12.03 -15.74 -29.94
CA VAL A 31 -11.48 -15.11 -31.16
C VAL A 31 -10.71 -13.87 -30.74
N SER A 32 -9.41 -13.83 -31.04
CA SER A 32 -8.57 -12.67 -30.74
C SER A 32 -8.26 -11.91 -32.02
N LEU A 33 -8.47 -10.58 -32.00
CA LEU A 33 -8.04 -9.68 -33.07
C LEU A 33 -6.69 -9.08 -32.68
N TYR A 34 -5.66 -9.35 -33.50
CA TYR A 34 -4.31 -8.84 -33.27
C TYR A 34 -3.95 -7.77 -34.31
N PHE A 35 -3.50 -6.61 -33.83
CA PHE A 35 -3.08 -5.49 -34.66
C PHE A 35 -1.58 -5.27 -34.53
N PHE A 36 -0.85 -5.46 -35.62
CA PHE A 36 0.61 -5.30 -35.64
C PHE A 36 1.08 -3.84 -35.59
N TYR A 37 0.24 -2.89 -36.03
CA TYR A 37 0.56 -1.46 -36.05
C TYR A 37 -0.29 -0.70 -35.02
N PRO A 38 0.29 0.28 -34.29
CA PRO A 38 -0.43 1.07 -33.29
C PRO A 38 -1.50 1.98 -33.92
N LEU A 39 -2.36 2.59 -33.08
CA LEU A 39 -3.40 3.56 -33.45
C LEU A 39 -4.66 3.00 -34.16
N LYS A 40 -4.88 1.69 -34.11
CA LYS A 40 -6.15 1.09 -34.54
C LYS A 40 -7.10 0.97 -33.35
N ALA A 41 -8.28 1.55 -33.46
CA ALA A 41 -9.41 1.28 -32.58
C ALA A 41 -10.43 0.48 -33.37
N VAL A 42 -11.06 -0.50 -32.73
CA VAL A 42 -12.17 -1.26 -33.29
C VAL A 42 -13.31 -1.25 -32.28
N ASP A 43 -14.47 -0.85 -32.75
CA ASP A 43 -15.74 -0.87 -32.05
C ASP A 43 -16.74 -1.78 -32.80
N ASP A 44 -17.89 -2.07 -32.17
CA ASP A 44 -18.98 -2.90 -32.72
C ASP A 44 -18.53 -4.24 -33.35
N VAL A 45 -17.64 -4.96 -32.66
CA VAL A 45 -17.21 -6.28 -33.11
C VAL A 45 -18.35 -7.28 -32.96
N ARG A 46 -18.93 -7.69 -34.09
CA ARG A 46 -19.94 -8.76 -34.14
C ARG A 46 -19.32 -10.06 -34.60
N VAL A 47 -19.64 -11.14 -33.90
CA VAL A 47 -19.22 -12.50 -34.23
C VAL A 47 -20.48 -13.34 -34.43
N TYR A 48 -20.64 -13.95 -35.60
CA TYR A 48 -21.78 -14.83 -35.87
C TYR A 48 -21.42 -15.97 -36.81
N GLU A 49 -22.18 -17.06 -36.70
CA GLU A 49 -22.03 -18.26 -37.51
C GLU A 49 -23.24 -18.41 -38.44
N ARG A 50 -23.01 -18.30 -39.75
CA ARG A 50 -23.99 -18.49 -40.83
C ARG A 50 -24.33 -19.98 -40.98
N GLY A 51 -25.63 -20.27 -41.04
CA GLY A 51 -26.15 -21.61 -41.37
C GLY A 51 -26.47 -22.48 -40.15
N LEU A 52 -26.09 -22.06 -38.94
CA LEU A 52 -26.61 -22.64 -37.71
C LEU A 52 -27.75 -21.74 -37.22
N PRO A 53 -29.02 -22.20 -37.16
CA PRO A 53 -30.02 -21.48 -36.39
C PRO A 53 -29.45 -21.39 -34.98
N GLN A 54 -29.15 -20.16 -34.52
CA GLN A 54 -28.70 -19.93 -33.15
C GLN A 54 -29.80 -20.47 -32.24
N LYS A 55 -29.61 -21.69 -31.74
CA LYS A 55 -30.35 -22.16 -30.58
C LYS A 55 -29.82 -21.31 -29.45
N LEU A 56 -30.45 -20.14 -29.25
CA LEU A 56 -30.17 -19.32 -28.09
C LEU A 56 -30.35 -20.20 -26.86
N PRO A 57 -29.38 -20.23 -25.94
CA PRO A 57 -29.56 -20.96 -24.70
C PRO A 57 -30.85 -20.47 -24.05
N ALA A 58 -31.58 -21.35 -23.38
CA ALA A 58 -32.86 -20.98 -22.75
C ALA A 58 -32.70 -19.80 -21.76
N THR A 59 -31.48 -19.60 -21.24
CA THR A 59 -31.10 -18.50 -20.35
C THR A 59 -30.80 -17.17 -21.04
N ALA A 60 -30.69 -17.11 -22.38
CA ALA A 60 -30.14 -15.96 -23.11
C ALA A 60 -30.83 -14.62 -22.80
N ILE A 61 -32.16 -14.62 -22.64
CA ILE A 61 -32.91 -13.41 -22.30
C ILE A 61 -32.54 -12.95 -20.88
N GLY A 62 -32.44 -13.89 -19.93
CA GLY A 62 -31.98 -13.61 -18.57
C GLY A 62 -30.53 -13.11 -18.55
N ASP A 63 -29.66 -13.70 -19.37
CA ASP A 63 -28.25 -13.30 -19.50
C ASP A 63 -28.14 -11.85 -19.99
N TYR A 64 -28.95 -11.46 -20.99
CA TYR A 64 -29.03 -10.09 -21.49
C TYR A 64 -29.53 -9.10 -20.42
N CYS A 65 -30.60 -9.45 -19.69
CA CYS A 65 -31.10 -8.62 -18.59
C CYS A 65 -30.05 -8.45 -17.49
N ALA A 66 -29.31 -9.50 -17.12
CA ALA A 66 -28.28 -9.43 -16.10
C ALA A 66 -27.10 -8.54 -16.55
N GLN A 67 -26.64 -8.67 -17.80
CA GLN A 67 -25.59 -7.84 -18.38
C GLN A 67 -25.96 -6.35 -18.41
N THR A 68 -27.24 -6.04 -18.64
CA THR A 68 -27.78 -4.67 -18.62
C THR A 68 -28.21 -4.20 -17.21
N ARG A 69 -27.83 -4.95 -16.16
CA ARG A 69 -28.14 -4.67 -14.74
C ARG A 69 -29.64 -4.60 -14.41
N GLN A 70 -30.49 -5.19 -15.26
CA GLN A 70 -31.93 -5.34 -15.04
C GLN A 70 -32.22 -6.61 -14.21
N TYR A 71 -31.68 -6.66 -13.00
CA TYR A 71 -31.63 -7.89 -12.21
C TYR A 71 -33.01 -8.46 -11.89
N ASP A 72 -34.02 -7.64 -11.61
CA ASP A 72 -35.39 -8.13 -11.37
C ASP A 72 -35.98 -8.85 -12.58
N GLN A 73 -35.73 -8.32 -13.79
CA GLN A 73 -36.16 -8.97 -15.03
C GLN A 73 -35.37 -10.26 -15.26
N ALA A 74 -34.05 -10.23 -15.04
CA ALA A 74 -33.21 -11.42 -15.16
C ALA A 74 -33.71 -12.55 -14.23
N VAL A 75 -34.02 -12.23 -12.97
CA VAL A 75 -34.60 -13.18 -12.00
C VAL A 75 -35.89 -13.80 -12.51
N GLN A 76 -36.81 -13.02 -13.08
CA GLN A 76 -38.06 -13.55 -13.64
C GLN A 76 -37.81 -14.49 -14.83
N GLN A 77 -36.88 -14.14 -15.72
CA GLN A 77 -36.57 -14.98 -16.88
C GLN A 77 -35.89 -16.29 -16.45
N TYR A 78 -34.91 -16.23 -15.56
CA TYR A 78 -34.25 -17.43 -15.06
C TYR A 78 -35.22 -18.33 -14.29
N ARG A 79 -36.13 -17.76 -13.48
CA ARG A 79 -37.17 -18.53 -12.78
C ARG A 79 -38.03 -19.34 -13.75
N ARG A 80 -38.50 -18.71 -14.85
CA ARG A 80 -39.28 -19.40 -15.89
C ARG A 80 -38.53 -20.59 -16.48
N VAL A 81 -37.24 -20.45 -16.73
CA VAL A 81 -36.40 -21.54 -17.25
C VAL A 81 -36.19 -22.63 -16.20
N ALA A 82 -35.96 -22.26 -14.93
CA ALA A 82 -35.75 -23.19 -13.83
C ALA A 82 -37.01 -24.03 -13.49
N GLU A 83 -38.20 -23.45 -13.63
CA GLU A 83 -39.51 -24.08 -13.39
C GLU A 83 -40.04 -24.84 -14.62
N GLY A 84 -39.49 -24.59 -15.81
CA GLY A 84 -39.94 -25.20 -17.06
C GLY A 84 -39.63 -26.70 -17.18
N SER A 85 -40.19 -27.34 -18.22
CA SER A 85 -40.00 -28.77 -18.51
C SER A 85 -38.69 -29.10 -19.26
N GLY A 86 -37.70 -28.20 -19.24
CA GLY A 86 -36.40 -28.39 -19.90
C GLY A 86 -35.52 -29.45 -19.20
N PRO A 87 -34.37 -29.81 -19.80
CA PRO A 87 -33.41 -30.72 -19.20
C PRO A 87 -33.00 -30.27 -17.79
N TRP A 88 -32.79 -31.24 -16.89
CA TRP A 88 -32.46 -30.95 -15.48
C TRP A 88 -31.22 -30.04 -15.32
N SER A 89 -30.16 -30.29 -16.09
CA SER A 89 -28.93 -29.48 -16.04
C SER A 89 -29.16 -28.01 -16.39
N MET A 90 -30.00 -27.74 -17.39
CA MET A 90 -30.39 -26.40 -17.81
C MET A 90 -31.20 -25.69 -16.72
N ARG A 91 -32.10 -26.41 -16.05
CA ARG A 91 -32.89 -25.87 -14.94
C ARG A 91 -32.00 -25.49 -13.74
N GLN A 92 -30.98 -26.31 -13.46
CA GLN A 92 -30.01 -26.07 -12.40
C GLN A 92 -29.10 -24.87 -12.70
N GLU A 93 -28.65 -24.72 -13.94
CA GLU A 93 -27.94 -23.52 -14.40
C GLU A 93 -28.82 -22.26 -14.23
N ALA A 94 -30.08 -22.32 -14.67
CA ALA A 94 -31.00 -21.19 -14.54
C ALA A 94 -31.26 -20.83 -13.08
N ALA A 95 -31.45 -21.80 -12.18
CA ALA A 95 -31.59 -21.55 -10.76
C ALA A 95 -30.34 -20.89 -10.16
N TYR A 96 -29.14 -21.33 -10.54
CA TYR A 96 -27.89 -20.67 -10.13
C TYR A 96 -27.84 -19.20 -10.58
N LYS A 97 -28.12 -18.93 -11.86
CA LYS A 97 -28.12 -17.57 -12.43
C LYS A 97 -29.22 -16.69 -11.84
N GLN A 98 -30.38 -17.26 -11.50
CA GLN A 98 -31.44 -16.59 -10.73
C GLN A 98 -30.92 -16.13 -9.37
N GLY A 99 -30.27 -17.02 -8.62
CA GLY A 99 -29.66 -16.68 -7.33
C GLY A 99 -28.57 -15.61 -7.45
N LEU A 100 -27.73 -15.68 -8.48
CA LEU A 100 -26.69 -14.66 -8.74
C LEU A 100 -27.30 -13.28 -9.02
N SER A 101 -28.40 -13.22 -9.78
CA SER A 101 -29.09 -11.95 -10.05
C SER A 101 -29.77 -11.38 -8.80
N LEU A 102 -30.34 -12.25 -7.95
CA LEU A 102 -30.86 -11.84 -6.63
C LEU A 102 -29.74 -11.28 -5.74
N TYR A 103 -28.56 -11.92 -5.73
CA TYR A 103 -27.40 -11.46 -4.98
C TYR A 103 -26.93 -10.07 -5.44
N GLN A 104 -26.81 -9.86 -6.75
CA GLN A 104 -26.43 -8.56 -7.34
C GLN A 104 -27.49 -7.46 -7.10
N ALA A 105 -28.74 -7.84 -6.86
CA ALA A 105 -29.83 -6.95 -6.42
C ALA A 105 -29.88 -6.77 -4.89
N SER A 106 -28.87 -7.20 -4.14
CA SER A 106 -28.80 -7.18 -2.68
C SER A 106 -29.91 -7.95 -1.96
N GLN A 107 -30.56 -8.92 -2.63
CA GLN A 107 -31.59 -9.79 -2.06
C GLN A 107 -30.98 -11.12 -1.57
N ILE A 108 -30.05 -11.02 -0.61
CA ILE A 108 -29.16 -12.12 -0.19
C ILE A 108 -29.92 -13.36 0.33
N ASP A 109 -30.96 -13.16 1.15
CA ASP A 109 -31.78 -14.27 1.67
C ASP A 109 -32.53 -14.99 0.54
N ALA A 110 -33.01 -14.24 -0.45
CA ALA A 110 -33.70 -14.81 -1.59
C ALA A 110 -32.73 -15.58 -2.49
N ALA A 111 -31.52 -15.05 -2.73
CA ALA A 111 -30.45 -15.74 -3.45
C ALA A 111 -30.11 -17.07 -2.78
N THR A 112 -29.90 -17.05 -1.46
CA THR A 112 -29.57 -18.24 -0.65
C THR A 112 -30.68 -19.31 -0.72
N ARG A 113 -31.95 -18.90 -0.66
CA ARG A 113 -33.10 -19.83 -0.83
C ARG A 113 -33.16 -20.45 -2.22
N VAL A 114 -32.81 -19.71 -3.28
CA VAL A 114 -32.77 -20.26 -4.63
C VAL A 114 -31.58 -21.23 -4.77
N TRP A 115 -30.41 -20.85 -4.29
CA TRP A 115 -29.21 -21.70 -4.36
C TRP A 115 -29.30 -22.98 -3.55
N SER A 116 -30.09 -23.03 -2.46
CA SER A 116 -30.33 -24.28 -1.73
C SER A 116 -31.07 -25.33 -2.56
N THR A 117 -31.72 -24.94 -3.66
CA THR A 117 -32.35 -25.86 -4.63
C THR A 117 -31.38 -26.35 -5.71
N VAL A 118 -30.18 -25.76 -5.80
CA VAL A 118 -29.14 -26.14 -6.75
C VAL A 118 -28.34 -27.31 -6.18
N THR A 119 -28.43 -28.46 -6.83
CA THR A 119 -27.82 -29.72 -6.41
C THR A 119 -26.79 -30.25 -7.40
N LEU A 120 -26.82 -29.81 -8.65
CA LEU A 120 -25.96 -30.29 -9.71
C LEU A 120 -24.65 -29.49 -9.80
N GLN A 121 -23.52 -30.19 -9.99
CA GLN A 121 -22.23 -29.55 -10.29
C GLN A 121 -22.15 -29.10 -11.76
N PRO A 122 -21.43 -28.00 -12.08
CA PRO A 122 -20.62 -27.17 -11.17
C PRO A 122 -21.43 -26.09 -10.43
N TRP A 123 -22.72 -25.95 -10.75
CA TRP A 123 -23.56 -24.83 -10.29
C TRP A 123 -23.68 -24.74 -8.78
N LYS A 124 -23.78 -25.89 -8.09
CA LYS A 124 -23.79 -25.94 -6.63
C LYS A 124 -22.49 -25.38 -6.04
N GLY A 125 -21.33 -25.85 -6.51
CA GLY A 125 -20.03 -25.36 -6.07
C GLY A 125 -19.87 -23.86 -6.30
N LEU A 126 -20.30 -23.36 -7.47
CA LEU A 126 -20.24 -21.94 -7.79
C LEU A 126 -21.14 -21.09 -6.87
N SER A 127 -22.35 -21.54 -6.52
CA SER A 127 -23.17 -20.82 -5.54
C SER A 127 -22.55 -20.80 -4.15
N GLU A 128 -21.94 -21.90 -3.72
CA GLU A 128 -21.26 -21.97 -2.43
C GLU A 128 -20.03 -21.05 -2.38
N CYS A 129 -19.27 -20.92 -3.48
CA CYS A 129 -18.19 -19.92 -3.58
C CYS A 129 -18.69 -18.48 -3.39
N THR A 130 -19.84 -18.12 -3.97
CA THR A 130 -20.42 -16.78 -3.75
C THR A 130 -20.86 -16.56 -2.31
N LEU A 131 -21.35 -17.60 -1.63
CA LEU A 131 -21.70 -17.52 -0.21
C LEU A 131 -20.46 -17.36 0.69
N LEU A 132 -19.32 -17.96 0.32
CA LEU A 132 -18.06 -17.73 1.03
C LEU A 132 -17.68 -16.24 1.05
N ASP A 133 -17.86 -15.54 -0.07
CA ASP A 133 -17.56 -14.10 -0.16
C ASP A 133 -18.42 -13.28 0.79
N GLN A 134 -19.70 -13.64 0.89
CA GLN A 134 -20.63 -13.03 1.82
C GLN A 134 -20.25 -13.31 3.27
N TRP A 135 -19.97 -14.57 3.62
CA TRP A 135 -19.57 -14.95 4.97
C TRP A 135 -18.26 -14.29 5.39
N PHE A 136 -17.31 -14.14 4.45
CA PHE A 136 -16.09 -13.40 4.68
C PHE A 136 -16.37 -11.93 5.02
N ALA A 137 -17.24 -11.26 4.24
CA ALA A 137 -17.63 -9.87 4.48
C ALA A 137 -18.39 -9.68 5.82
N GLU A 138 -19.14 -10.70 6.26
CA GLU A 138 -19.86 -10.73 7.53
C GLU A 138 -18.98 -11.11 8.74
N GLY A 139 -17.70 -11.45 8.54
CA GLY A 139 -16.82 -11.91 9.61
C GLY A 139 -17.13 -13.32 10.13
N ARG A 140 -17.84 -14.14 9.34
CA ARG A 140 -18.22 -15.51 9.69
C ARG A 140 -17.14 -16.52 9.30
N ASP A 141 -15.94 -16.35 9.86
CA ASP A 141 -14.75 -17.08 9.42
C ASP A 141 -14.87 -18.60 9.59
N ALA A 142 -15.56 -19.08 10.63
CA ALA A 142 -15.80 -20.52 10.82
C ALA A 142 -16.60 -21.14 9.64
N ASP A 143 -17.61 -20.42 9.14
CA ASP A 143 -18.40 -20.86 7.98
C ASP A 143 -17.56 -20.80 6.69
N VAL A 144 -16.73 -19.76 6.55
CA VAL A 144 -15.78 -19.62 5.44
C VAL A 144 -14.82 -20.82 5.41
N PHE A 145 -14.16 -21.13 6.52
CA PHE A 145 -13.20 -22.23 6.61
C PHE A 145 -13.83 -23.58 6.31
N ALA A 146 -15.00 -23.86 6.90
CA ALA A 146 -15.73 -25.09 6.63
C ALA A 146 -16.14 -25.22 5.16
N GLY A 147 -16.55 -24.10 4.53
CA GLY A 147 -16.93 -24.09 3.12
C GLY A 147 -15.72 -24.21 2.17
N LEU A 148 -14.62 -23.50 2.43
CA LEU A 148 -13.36 -23.64 1.68
C LEU A 148 -12.88 -25.09 1.71
N ALA A 149 -12.82 -25.72 2.90
CA ALA A 149 -12.39 -27.09 3.07
C ALA A 149 -13.30 -28.08 2.31
N ARG A 150 -14.62 -27.92 2.43
CA ARG A 150 -15.59 -28.79 1.73
C ARG A 150 -15.46 -28.67 0.21
N LEU A 151 -15.37 -27.45 -0.31
CA LEU A 151 -15.33 -27.21 -1.76
C LEU A 151 -14.00 -27.68 -2.36
N TYR A 152 -12.88 -27.44 -1.69
CA TYR A 152 -11.55 -27.86 -2.14
C TYR A 152 -11.43 -29.40 -2.22
N HIS A 153 -11.99 -30.12 -1.24
CA HIS A 153 -11.96 -31.60 -1.21
C HIS A 153 -13.03 -32.27 -2.07
N SER A 154 -13.83 -31.51 -2.83
CA SER A 154 -14.87 -32.08 -3.71
C SER A 154 -14.30 -32.91 -4.88
N GLY A 155 -13.02 -32.77 -5.18
CA GLY A 155 -12.34 -33.43 -6.30
C GLY A 155 -12.54 -32.73 -7.65
N ASP A 156 -13.30 -31.63 -7.71
CA ASP A 156 -13.45 -30.79 -8.90
C ASP A 156 -12.31 -29.77 -8.98
N ARG A 157 -11.41 -29.94 -9.96
CA ARG A 157 -10.22 -29.12 -10.13
C ARG A 157 -10.54 -27.64 -10.39
N ASP A 158 -11.59 -27.35 -11.15
CA ASP A 158 -11.96 -25.96 -11.47
C ASP A 158 -12.51 -25.27 -10.22
N LEU A 159 -13.25 -26.01 -9.39
CA LEU A 159 -13.76 -25.53 -8.12
C LEU A 159 -12.63 -25.32 -7.10
N SER A 160 -11.66 -26.25 -7.00
CA SER A 160 -10.48 -26.09 -6.15
C SER A 160 -9.68 -24.84 -6.52
N ALA A 161 -9.45 -24.58 -7.81
CA ALA A 161 -8.75 -23.38 -8.26
C ALA A 161 -9.50 -22.08 -7.90
N ARG A 162 -10.83 -22.07 -7.99
CA ARG A 162 -11.67 -20.95 -7.56
C ARG A 162 -11.61 -20.72 -6.05
N VAL A 163 -11.63 -21.80 -5.27
CA VAL A 163 -11.48 -21.75 -3.81
C VAL A 163 -10.15 -21.13 -3.41
N VAL A 164 -9.04 -21.57 -4.02
CA VAL A 164 -7.70 -20.98 -3.81
C VAL A 164 -7.68 -19.49 -4.18
N THR A 165 -8.33 -19.12 -5.29
CA THR A 165 -8.44 -17.72 -5.73
C THR A 165 -9.22 -16.87 -4.73
N SER A 166 -10.36 -17.36 -4.23
CA SER A 166 -11.17 -16.67 -3.22
C SER A 166 -10.40 -16.50 -1.92
N TRP A 167 -9.77 -17.55 -1.41
CA TRP A 167 -8.93 -17.48 -0.21
C TRP A 167 -7.76 -16.50 -0.39
N SER A 168 -7.09 -16.52 -1.54
CA SER A 168 -5.99 -15.59 -1.84
C SER A 168 -6.45 -14.13 -1.81
N ARG A 169 -7.66 -13.85 -2.31
CA ARG A 169 -8.28 -12.53 -2.24
C ARG A 169 -8.67 -12.16 -0.80
N TYR A 170 -9.20 -13.09 -0.01
CA TYR A 170 -9.51 -12.87 1.40
C TYR A 170 -8.26 -12.46 2.18
N LEU A 171 -7.15 -13.18 1.99
CA LEU A 171 -5.87 -12.81 2.58
C LEU A 171 -5.45 -11.39 2.18
N MET A 172 -5.53 -11.03 0.90
CA MET A 172 -5.19 -9.67 0.46
C MET A 172 -6.10 -8.59 1.07
N GLN A 173 -7.38 -8.91 1.30
CA GLN A 173 -8.34 -8.01 1.97
C GLN A 173 -8.12 -7.92 3.49
N LEU A 174 -7.51 -8.93 4.11
CA LEU A 174 -7.07 -8.92 5.51
C LEU A 174 -5.65 -8.36 5.72
N SER A 175 -4.84 -8.33 4.66
CA SER A 175 -3.48 -7.78 4.64
C SER A 175 -3.34 -6.28 4.27
N PRO A 176 -4.36 -5.39 4.32
CA PRO A 176 -4.16 -3.99 3.96
C PRO A 176 -3.06 -3.35 4.81
N PRO A 177 -2.22 -2.52 4.20
CA PRO A 177 -1.06 -1.95 4.86
C PRO A 177 -1.38 -0.89 5.93
N LEU A 178 -2.65 -0.52 6.16
CA LEU A 178 -2.99 0.79 6.75
C LEU A 178 -3.80 0.79 8.05
N VAL A 179 -4.37 -0.30 8.57
CA VAL A 179 -5.01 -0.26 9.91
C VAL A 179 -5.00 -1.66 10.55
N TYR A 180 -4.04 -1.92 11.44
CA TYR A 180 -4.08 -3.15 12.25
C TYR A 180 -4.81 -2.87 13.56
N LYS A 181 -6.06 -3.29 13.61
CA LYS A 181 -6.68 -3.65 14.88
C LYS A 181 -6.20 -5.07 15.25
N ALA A 182 -6.07 -5.36 16.55
CA ALA A 182 -5.59 -6.64 17.04
C ALA A 182 -6.43 -7.83 16.53
N ASP A 183 -7.75 -7.64 16.40
CA ASP A 183 -8.69 -8.62 15.84
C ASP A 183 -8.35 -9.00 14.38
N GLY A 184 -7.81 -8.08 13.58
CA GLY A 184 -7.37 -8.34 12.22
C GLY A 184 -6.16 -9.25 12.12
N GLN A 185 -5.24 -9.20 13.09
CA GLN A 185 -4.04 -10.05 13.12
C GLN A 185 -4.40 -11.51 13.43
N ASP A 186 -5.19 -11.75 14.47
CA ASP A 186 -5.65 -13.09 14.84
C ASP A 186 -6.46 -13.73 13.70
N ARG A 187 -7.30 -12.91 13.04
CA ARG A 187 -8.03 -13.32 11.86
C ARG A 187 -7.08 -13.68 10.71
N LEU A 188 -6.08 -12.86 10.42
CA LEU A 188 -5.11 -13.12 9.35
C LEU A 188 -4.27 -14.39 9.61
N GLU A 189 -3.80 -14.60 10.83
CA GLU A 189 -3.10 -15.83 11.25
C GLU A 189 -3.99 -17.07 11.03
N SER A 190 -5.28 -16.99 11.38
CA SER A 190 -6.21 -18.11 11.14
C SER A 190 -6.36 -18.47 9.66
N TYR A 191 -6.29 -17.49 8.74
CA TYR A 191 -6.31 -17.76 7.30
C TYR A 191 -4.96 -18.31 6.79
N LEU A 192 -3.83 -17.97 7.42
CA LEU A 192 -2.53 -18.57 7.14
C LEU A 192 -2.47 -20.03 7.57
N ASP A 193 -2.98 -20.36 8.76
CA ASP A 193 -3.07 -21.73 9.27
C ASP A 193 -3.93 -22.62 8.35
N LEU A 194 -4.98 -22.05 7.77
CA LEU A 194 -5.79 -22.77 6.79
C LEU A 194 -4.97 -23.21 5.57
N ARG A 195 -3.96 -22.44 5.13
CA ARG A 195 -3.09 -22.88 4.03
C ARG A 195 -2.25 -24.08 4.40
N GLU A 196 -1.67 -24.09 5.60
CA GLU A 196 -0.81 -25.18 6.05
C GLU A 196 -1.59 -26.50 6.19
N THR A 197 -2.92 -26.43 6.27
CA THR A 197 -3.81 -27.59 6.32
C THR A 197 -4.45 -27.94 4.98
N LEU A 198 -4.88 -26.94 4.21
CA LEU A 198 -5.73 -27.13 3.03
C LEU A 198 -5.02 -26.92 1.69
N PHE A 199 -4.04 -26.01 1.61
CA PHE A 199 -3.44 -25.55 0.35
C PHE A 199 -1.92 -25.78 0.29
N VAL A 200 -1.42 -26.82 0.94
CA VAL A 200 0.02 -27.10 1.09
C VAL A 200 0.77 -27.10 -0.25
N SER A 201 0.12 -27.57 -1.32
CA SER A 201 0.74 -27.79 -2.64
C SER A 201 0.29 -26.78 -3.71
N GLU A 202 -0.33 -25.66 -3.35
CA GLU A 202 -0.91 -24.71 -4.32
C GLU A 202 0.01 -23.50 -4.58
N PRO A 203 0.75 -23.42 -5.69
CA PRO A 203 1.69 -22.32 -5.94
C PRO A 203 1.00 -20.98 -6.15
N MET A 204 -0.27 -21.00 -6.59
CA MET A 204 -1.07 -19.78 -6.81
C MET A 204 -1.30 -18.98 -5.52
N ALA A 205 -1.13 -19.61 -4.35
CA ALA A 205 -1.30 -19.00 -3.04
C ALA A 205 -0.08 -18.20 -2.56
N GLU A 206 1.12 -18.48 -3.10
CA GLU A 206 2.39 -18.04 -2.49
C GLU A 206 2.50 -16.52 -2.39
N ASN A 207 2.05 -15.79 -3.42
CA ASN A 207 2.10 -14.32 -3.42
C ASN A 207 1.24 -13.70 -2.30
N SER A 208 0.02 -14.19 -2.13
CA SER A 208 -0.86 -13.74 -1.04
C SER A 208 -0.31 -14.11 0.33
N LEU A 209 0.35 -15.27 0.46
CA LEU A 209 1.01 -15.67 1.72
C LEU A 209 2.17 -14.75 2.08
N ALA A 210 3.05 -14.45 1.13
CA ALA A 210 4.19 -13.58 1.36
C ALA A 210 3.75 -12.17 1.79
N HIS A 211 2.70 -11.62 1.17
CA HIS A 211 2.12 -10.35 1.60
C HIS A 211 1.45 -10.43 2.97
N ALA A 212 0.75 -11.53 3.28
CA ALA A 212 0.15 -11.74 4.59
C ALA A 212 1.19 -11.90 5.72
N LEU A 213 2.32 -12.57 5.44
CA LEU A 213 3.44 -12.64 6.37
C LEU A 213 4.09 -11.27 6.59
N ASN A 214 4.28 -10.48 5.53
CA ASN A 214 4.75 -9.10 5.66
C ASN A 214 3.77 -8.23 6.47
N ALA A 215 2.47 -8.40 6.26
CA ALA A 215 1.42 -7.75 7.03
C ALA A 215 1.50 -8.08 8.54
N LEU A 216 1.81 -9.33 8.87
CA LEU A 216 2.07 -9.80 10.24
C LEU A 216 3.51 -9.53 10.72
N GLN A 217 4.31 -8.80 9.95
CA GLN A 217 5.70 -8.44 10.27
C GLN A 217 6.63 -9.66 10.40
N ARG A 218 6.25 -10.81 9.82
CA ARG A 218 7.06 -12.03 9.72
C ARG A 218 8.01 -11.96 8.53
N TYR A 219 8.69 -10.82 8.37
CA TYR A 219 9.52 -10.49 7.20
C TYR A 219 10.62 -11.52 6.93
N GLN A 220 11.27 -12.01 7.99
CA GLN A 220 12.33 -13.01 7.85
C GLN A 220 11.77 -14.32 7.29
N GLU A 221 10.57 -14.71 7.70
CA GLU A 221 9.90 -15.89 7.16
C GLU A 221 9.51 -15.72 5.69
N THR A 222 9.07 -14.53 5.28
CA THR A 222 8.84 -14.24 3.86
C THR A 222 10.10 -14.48 3.02
N VAL A 223 11.24 -13.97 3.51
CA VAL A 223 12.55 -14.13 2.85
C VAL A 223 12.99 -15.59 2.78
N ASP A 224 12.83 -16.33 3.88
CA ASP A 224 13.29 -17.72 3.96
C ASP A 224 12.42 -18.68 3.14
N ARG A 225 11.09 -18.46 3.13
CA ARG A 225 10.14 -19.37 2.49
C ARG A 225 9.86 -19.04 1.03
N TYR A 226 9.93 -17.77 0.64
CA TYR A 226 9.52 -17.32 -0.69
C TYR A 226 10.56 -16.46 -1.42
N PRO A 227 11.85 -16.85 -1.48
CA PRO A 227 12.91 -16.03 -2.05
C PRO A 227 12.71 -15.69 -3.55
N HIS A 228 11.90 -16.46 -4.27
CA HIS A 228 11.53 -16.21 -5.67
C HIS A 228 10.44 -15.16 -5.85
N LEU A 229 9.71 -14.79 -4.80
CA LEU A 229 8.70 -13.74 -4.83
C LEU A 229 9.35 -12.37 -4.61
N VAL A 230 10.01 -11.92 -5.66
CA VAL A 230 10.91 -10.76 -5.67
C VAL A 230 10.30 -9.51 -5.00
N LEU A 231 9.05 -9.16 -5.32
CA LEU A 231 8.40 -7.97 -4.74
C LEU A 231 8.20 -8.09 -3.22
N ALA A 232 7.60 -9.18 -2.75
CA ALA A 232 7.34 -9.39 -1.32
C ALA A 232 8.65 -9.56 -0.51
N CYS A 233 9.65 -10.23 -1.08
CA CYS A 233 10.96 -10.33 -0.46
C CYS A 233 11.71 -8.99 -0.42
N SER A 234 11.61 -8.17 -1.47
CA SER A 234 12.24 -6.84 -1.46
C SER A 234 11.65 -5.94 -0.38
N GLU A 235 10.32 -5.95 -0.21
CA GLU A 235 9.64 -5.27 0.91
C GLU A 235 10.15 -5.81 2.26
N ALA A 236 10.16 -7.13 2.45
CA ALA A 236 10.61 -7.76 3.68
C ALA A 236 12.07 -7.42 4.03
N LEU A 237 12.97 -7.44 3.04
CA LEU A 237 14.38 -7.06 3.22
C LEU A 237 14.51 -5.59 3.64
N ALA A 238 13.74 -4.68 3.03
CA ALA A 238 13.74 -3.27 3.42
C ALA A 238 13.29 -3.10 4.89
N PHE A 239 12.22 -3.77 5.32
CA PHE A 239 11.75 -3.72 6.72
C PHE A 239 12.69 -4.39 7.72
N LEU A 240 13.60 -5.27 7.27
CA LEU A 240 14.66 -5.86 8.09
C LEU A 240 15.96 -5.02 8.13
N GLY A 241 15.98 -3.85 7.46
CA GLY A 241 17.19 -3.04 7.27
C GLY A 241 18.22 -3.69 6.35
N ARG A 242 17.82 -4.67 5.53
CA ARG A 242 18.67 -5.45 4.63
C ARG A 242 18.55 -4.97 3.17
N THR A 243 18.37 -3.66 2.95
CA THR A 243 18.19 -3.07 1.61
C THR A 243 19.36 -3.35 0.67
N GLU A 244 20.59 -3.50 1.19
CA GLU A 244 21.75 -3.91 0.38
C GLU A 244 21.62 -5.32 -0.21
N ASP A 245 20.93 -6.23 0.48
CA ASP A 245 20.71 -7.58 -0.01
C ASP A 245 19.82 -7.57 -1.26
N ILE A 246 18.94 -6.56 -1.41
CA ILE A 246 18.13 -6.37 -2.63
C ILE A 246 19.05 -6.15 -3.84
N LEU A 247 20.11 -5.34 -3.69
CA LEU A 247 21.10 -5.12 -4.76
C LEU A 247 21.92 -6.37 -5.08
N THR A 248 22.05 -7.29 -4.13
CA THR A 248 22.82 -8.52 -4.32
C THR A 248 21.95 -9.60 -4.96
N TRP A 249 20.75 -9.81 -4.43
CA TRP A 249 19.87 -10.92 -4.81
C TRP A 249 19.03 -10.60 -6.05
N TYR A 250 18.69 -9.32 -6.25
CA TYR A 250 17.77 -8.87 -7.29
C TYR A 250 18.41 -7.82 -8.21
N ALA A 251 19.74 -7.83 -8.34
CA ALA A 251 20.50 -6.95 -9.24
C ALA A 251 19.99 -6.92 -10.69
N ASN A 252 19.40 -8.03 -11.14
CA ASN A 252 18.89 -8.21 -12.50
C ASN A 252 17.50 -7.59 -12.73
N ASP A 253 16.82 -7.10 -11.70
CA ASP A 253 15.59 -6.31 -11.82
C ASP A 253 15.96 -4.82 -11.64
N PRO A 254 16.09 -4.04 -12.74
CA PRO A 254 16.53 -2.65 -12.67
C PRO A 254 15.66 -1.78 -11.78
N ARG A 255 14.34 -2.02 -11.77
CA ARG A 255 13.38 -1.23 -10.99
C ARG A 255 13.59 -1.43 -9.50
N LEU A 256 13.79 -2.68 -9.06
CA LEU A 256 14.04 -2.96 -7.65
C LEU A 256 15.41 -2.52 -7.19
N ALA A 257 16.43 -2.65 -8.04
CA ALA A 257 17.76 -2.13 -7.74
C ALA A 257 17.74 -0.59 -7.65
N ALA A 258 16.99 0.09 -8.52
CA ALA A 258 16.80 1.53 -8.46
C ALA A 258 16.05 1.97 -7.18
N ASN A 259 14.95 1.30 -6.83
CA ASN A 259 14.24 1.54 -5.56
C ASN A 259 15.16 1.38 -4.35
N ALA A 260 15.92 0.29 -4.26
CA ALA A 260 16.85 0.06 -3.16
C ALA A 260 17.95 1.14 -3.10
N LEU A 261 18.50 1.56 -4.25
CA LEU A 261 19.44 2.68 -4.29
C LEU A 261 18.80 3.99 -3.81
N ALA A 262 17.56 4.27 -4.20
CA ALA A 262 16.84 5.46 -3.72
C ALA A 262 16.67 5.43 -2.20
N ASP A 263 16.23 4.30 -1.63
CA ASP A 263 16.02 4.13 -0.19
C ASP A 263 17.32 4.28 0.61
N MET A 264 18.46 3.88 0.04
CA MET A 264 19.79 4.04 0.64
C MET A 264 20.38 5.45 0.47
N GLY A 265 19.67 6.37 -0.19
CA GLY A 265 20.17 7.71 -0.48
C GLY A 265 21.17 7.78 -1.64
N ARG A 266 21.24 6.75 -2.47
CA ARG A 266 22.20 6.59 -3.57
C ARG A 266 21.58 6.91 -4.93
N SER A 267 20.75 7.96 -5.00
CA SER A 267 20.05 8.36 -6.23
C SER A 267 20.99 8.65 -7.42
N ALA A 268 22.22 9.11 -7.18
CA ALA A 268 23.23 9.27 -8.22
C ALA A 268 23.67 7.96 -8.89
N ASP A 269 23.63 6.85 -8.16
CA ASP A 269 23.92 5.55 -8.74
C ASP A 269 22.79 5.07 -9.66
N ILE A 270 21.54 5.53 -9.47
CA ILE A 270 20.41 5.20 -10.36
C ILE A 270 20.66 5.80 -11.75
N ASP A 271 20.98 7.10 -11.81
CA ASP A 271 21.30 7.79 -13.07
C ASP A 271 22.44 7.08 -13.85
N ARG A 272 23.42 6.54 -13.11
CA ARG A 272 24.62 5.89 -13.66
C ARG A 272 24.41 4.43 -14.06
N LEU A 273 23.75 3.64 -13.22
CA LEU A 273 23.63 2.18 -13.38
C LEU A 273 22.32 1.77 -14.07
N TYR A 274 21.25 2.54 -13.90
CA TYR A 274 19.90 2.22 -14.37
C TYR A 274 19.24 3.43 -15.06
N PRO A 275 19.80 3.93 -16.17
CA PRO A 275 19.30 5.14 -16.83
C PRO A 275 17.87 5.01 -17.37
N SER A 276 17.36 3.79 -17.60
CA SER A 276 15.95 3.56 -17.96
C SER A 276 15.00 3.85 -16.79
N GLU A 277 15.43 3.54 -15.57
CA GLU A 277 14.65 3.74 -14.35
C GLU A 277 14.81 5.16 -13.79
N ALA A 278 15.89 5.86 -14.13
CA ALA A 278 16.09 7.25 -13.72
C ALA A 278 14.94 8.20 -14.11
N ARG A 279 14.14 7.84 -15.13
CA ARG A 279 12.91 8.58 -15.50
C ARG A 279 11.74 8.32 -14.56
N GLN A 280 11.66 7.13 -13.97
CA GLN A 280 10.65 6.77 -12.98
C GLN A 280 11.01 7.32 -11.59
N HIS A 281 12.30 7.62 -11.37
CA HIS A 281 12.84 8.26 -10.17
C HIS A 281 13.20 9.73 -10.41
N ASP A 282 12.23 10.52 -10.91
CA ASP A 282 12.42 11.95 -11.17
C ASP A 282 12.67 12.78 -9.89
N GLU A 283 12.41 12.20 -8.71
CA GLU A 283 12.74 12.76 -7.40
C GLU A 283 14.24 12.78 -7.05
N GLY A 284 15.08 11.98 -7.72
CA GLY A 284 16.51 11.86 -7.38
C GLY A 284 17.26 13.20 -7.28
N PRO A 285 17.16 14.10 -8.27
CA PRO A 285 17.72 15.45 -8.19
C PRO A 285 17.17 16.28 -7.03
N MET A 286 15.86 16.25 -6.78
CA MET A 286 15.23 16.95 -5.65
C MET A 286 15.85 16.56 -4.32
N TRP A 287 15.99 15.25 -4.04
CA TRP A 287 16.58 14.77 -2.80
C TRP A 287 18.06 15.16 -2.63
N ARG A 288 18.79 15.37 -3.74
CA ARG A 288 20.16 15.91 -3.77
C ARG A 288 20.23 17.44 -3.69
N GLY A 289 19.12 18.11 -3.34
CA GLY A 289 19.07 19.57 -3.21
C GLY A 289 18.86 20.33 -4.53
N HIS A 290 18.45 19.65 -5.59
CA HIS A 290 18.18 20.23 -6.91
C HIS A 290 16.71 20.07 -7.36
N PRO A 291 15.71 20.58 -6.60
CA PRO A 291 14.29 20.46 -6.95
C PRO A 291 13.93 21.11 -8.29
N ASP A 292 14.66 22.16 -8.72
CA ASP A 292 14.47 22.78 -10.03
C ASP A 292 14.76 21.80 -11.19
N GLU A 293 15.74 20.91 -11.04
CA GLU A 293 16.03 19.88 -12.05
C GLU A 293 14.92 18.84 -12.14
N THR A 294 14.32 18.47 -11.01
CA THR A 294 13.12 17.61 -10.99
C THR A 294 11.96 18.30 -11.70
N LEU A 295 11.72 19.60 -11.48
CA LEU A 295 10.70 20.34 -12.21
C LEU A 295 11.00 20.50 -13.71
N ALA A 296 12.27 20.59 -14.11
CA ALA A 296 12.63 20.62 -15.52
C ALA A 296 12.27 19.30 -16.24
N ARG A 297 12.30 18.17 -15.52
CA ARG A 297 11.88 16.85 -16.02
C ARG A 297 10.36 16.67 -15.95
N ASN A 298 9.75 17.13 -14.87
CA ASN A 298 8.33 17.02 -14.59
C ASN A 298 7.80 18.33 -13.97
N PRO A 299 7.28 19.27 -14.79
CA PRO A 299 6.84 20.59 -14.33
C PRO A 299 5.73 20.57 -13.28
N HIS A 300 5.08 19.42 -13.10
CA HIS A 300 3.97 19.22 -12.18
C HIS A 300 4.32 18.39 -10.95
N HIS A 301 5.62 18.19 -10.69
CA HIS A 301 6.08 17.41 -9.54
C HIS A 301 5.77 18.13 -8.22
N VAL A 302 4.71 17.71 -7.54
CA VAL A 302 4.15 18.39 -6.35
C VAL A 302 5.18 18.59 -5.25
N GLN A 303 5.96 17.56 -4.90
CA GLN A 303 6.96 17.66 -3.84
C GLN A 303 8.11 18.63 -4.19
N ALA A 304 8.45 18.77 -5.47
CA ALA A 304 9.49 19.69 -5.90
C ALA A 304 8.99 21.14 -5.88
N LEU A 305 7.72 21.34 -6.25
CA LEU A 305 7.03 22.62 -6.04
C LEU A 305 7.01 23.03 -4.56
N ILE A 306 6.69 22.08 -3.65
CA ILE A 306 6.74 22.29 -2.20
C ILE A 306 8.14 22.67 -1.74
N ALA A 307 9.18 21.90 -2.12
CA ALA A 307 10.57 22.15 -1.74
C ALA A 307 11.09 23.55 -2.17
N LEU A 308 10.53 24.08 -3.26
CA LEU A 308 10.80 25.43 -3.78
C LEU A 308 9.89 26.53 -3.19
N GLY A 309 8.99 26.19 -2.27
CA GLY A 309 8.06 27.12 -1.66
C GLY A 309 6.93 27.61 -2.58
N ARG A 310 6.64 26.90 -3.67
CA ARG A 310 5.57 27.24 -4.62
C ARG A 310 4.22 26.68 -4.16
N ILE A 311 3.86 26.94 -2.91
CA ILE A 311 2.71 26.33 -2.23
C ILE A 311 1.38 26.74 -2.89
N ASP A 312 1.25 28.01 -3.27
CA ASP A 312 0.05 28.51 -3.96
C ASP A 312 -0.19 27.80 -5.31
N GLN A 313 0.89 27.46 -6.02
CA GLN A 313 0.79 26.72 -7.27
C GLN A 313 0.27 25.29 -7.01
N VAL A 314 0.80 24.61 -5.99
CA VAL A 314 0.34 23.27 -5.61
C VAL A 314 -1.14 23.25 -5.26
N ILE A 315 -1.60 24.23 -4.47
CA ILE A 315 -3.01 24.36 -4.09
C ILE A 315 -3.88 24.66 -5.32
N ALA A 316 -3.45 25.58 -6.19
CA ALA A 316 -4.20 25.95 -7.39
C ALA A 316 -4.36 24.78 -8.38
N GLU A 317 -3.39 23.87 -8.46
CA GLU A 317 -3.45 22.71 -9.36
C GLU A 317 -4.33 21.57 -8.82
N ASN A 318 -4.75 21.60 -7.54
CA ASN A 318 -5.63 20.61 -6.89
C ASN A 318 -5.24 19.14 -7.18
N ARG A 319 -3.94 18.84 -7.02
CA ARG A 319 -3.38 17.49 -7.25
C ARG A 319 -3.28 16.72 -5.94
N SER A 320 -3.06 15.41 -6.04
CA SER A 320 -2.64 14.60 -4.89
C SER A 320 -1.37 15.21 -4.27
N GLY A 321 -1.38 15.38 -2.95
CA GLY A 321 -0.37 16.10 -2.19
C GLY A 321 -0.72 17.56 -1.88
N SER A 322 -1.75 18.14 -2.49
CA SER A 322 -2.22 19.50 -2.16
C SER A 322 -2.82 19.58 -0.75
N GLU A 323 -3.30 18.47 -0.21
CA GLU A 323 -3.74 18.32 1.16
C GLU A 323 -2.64 18.68 2.17
N TYR A 324 -1.39 18.28 1.95
CA TYR A 324 -0.27 18.66 2.82
C TYR A 324 -0.02 20.16 2.80
N ALA A 325 -0.06 20.77 1.61
CA ALA A 325 0.07 22.22 1.45
C ALA A 325 -1.06 22.98 2.16
N LEU A 326 -2.30 22.50 2.06
CA LEU A 326 -3.45 23.08 2.75
C LEU A 326 -3.32 22.94 4.27
N ILE A 327 -2.99 21.75 4.78
CA ILE A 327 -2.81 21.53 6.22
C ILE A 327 -1.68 22.42 6.76
N ALA A 328 -0.54 22.45 6.07
CA ALA A 328 0.63 23.21 6.51
C ALA A 328 0.47 24.72 6.46
N THR A 329 -0.45 25.23 5.63
CA THR A 329 -0.81 26.65 5.58
C THR A 329 -2.00 27.02 6.49
N GLY A 330 -2.42 26.11 7.37
CA GLY A 330 -3.55 26.33 8.28
C GLY A 330 -4.92 26.30 7.59
N ARG A 331 -4.96 25.89 6.32
CA ARG A 331 -6.17 25.75 5.48
C ARG A 331 -6.64 24.30 5.41
N GLY A 332 -6.28 23.48 6.40
CA GLY A 332 -6.65 22.06 6.45
C GLY A 332 -8.16 21.82 6.37
N ASP A 333 -8.98 22.77 6.84
CA ASP A 333 -10.45 22.67 6.79
C ASP A 333 -11.01 22.76 5.34
N GLU A 334 -10.18 23.08 4.34
CA GLU A 334 -10.53 23.04 2.91
C GLU A 334 -10.31 21.65 2.27
N VAL A 335 -9.58 20.77 2.95
CA VAL A 335 -9.37 19.40 2.47
C VAL A 335 -10.66 18.60 2.70
N PRO A 336 -11.16 17.83 1.70
CA PRO A 336 -12.33 16.99 1.88
C PRO A 336 -12.21 16.06 3.10
N GLU A 337 -13.29 15.93 3.88
CA GLU A 337 -13.28 15.16 5.13
C GLU A 337 -12.83 13.72 4.91
N ASN A 338 -13.23 13.09 3.78
CA ASN A 338 -12.83 11.73 3.43
C ASN A 338 -11.34 11.57 3.10
N ILE A 339 -10.60 12.67 2.92
CA ILE A 339 -9.13 12.68 2.78
C ILE A 339 -8.51 13.02 4.14
N LEU A 340 -9.01 14.05 4.83
CA LEU A 340 -8.50 14.50 6.14
C LEU A 340 -8.50 13.41 7.20
N VAL A 341 -9.55 12.58 7.19
CA VAL A 341 -9.70 11.49 8.13
C VAL A 341 -8.45 10.60 8.11
N ASP A 342 -7.80 10.40 6.96
CA ASP A 342 -6.64 9.51 6.81
C ASP A 342 -5.26 10.19 7.00
N HIS A 343 -5.20 11.43 7.52
CA HIS A 343 -3.94 12.11 7.81
C HIS A 343 -3.72 12.40 9.31
N ASP A 344 -2.71 11.76 9.89
CA ASP A 344 -2.25 12.02 11.26
C ASP A 344 -1.71 13.44 11.43
N ASP A 345 -0.98 13.95 10.44
CA ASP A 345 -0.49 15.34 10.41
C ASP A 345 -1.59 16.38 10.67
N TYR A 346 -2.78 16.20 10.09
CA TYR A 346 -3.91 17.10 10.31
C TYR A 346 -4.43 17.01 11.75
N LEU A 347 -4.61 15.81 12.28
CA LEU A 347 -5.09 15.65 13.66
C LEU A 347 -4.08 16.21 14.66
N LEU A 348 -2.79 15.95 14.46
CA LEU A 348 -1.71 16.47 15.30
C LEU A 348 -1.62 18.00 15.21
N SER A 349 -1.72 18.60 14.02
CA SER A 349 -1.66 20.07 13.88
C SER A 349 -2.85 20.79 14.53
N ARG A 350 -3.98 20.09 14.72
CA ARG A 350 -5.18 20.59 15.42
C ARG A 350 -5.19 20.25 16.92
N GLY A 351 -4.11 19.68 17.46
CA GLY A 351 -4.04 19.27 18.87
C GLY A 351 -4.96 18.09 19.22
N ARG A 352 -5.45 17.33 18.22
CA ARG A 352 -6.33 16.17 18.39
C ARG A 352 -5.51 14.89 18.57
N LEU A 353 -4.56 14.92 19.52
CA LEU A 353 -3.59 13.85 19.71
C LEU A 353 -4.23 12.51 20.09
N GLN A 354 -5.29 12.51 20.92
CA GLN A 354 -5.98 11.28 21.29
C GLN A 354 -6.69 10.65 20.07
N ASP A 355 -7.35 11.46 19.24
CA ASP A 355 -8.00 10.97 18.02
C ASP A 355 -6.97 10.39 17.03
N ALA A 356 -5.79 11.03 16.92
CA ALA A 356 -4.69 10.51 16.13
C ALA A 356 -4.20 9.16 16.68
N LEU A 357 -4.10 9.02 18.01
CA LEU A 357 -3.67 7.79 18.66
C LEU A 357 -4.67 6.65 18.46
N ASP A 358 -5.96 6.91 18.65
CA ASP A 358 -7.01 5.91 18.51
C ASP A 358 -7.09 5.37 17.07
N ARG A 359 -6.73 6.21 16.08
CA ARG A 359 -6.77 5.86 14.67
C ARG A 359 -5.47 5.25 14.14
N PHE A 360 -4.34 5.88 14.46
CA PHE A 360 -3.06 5.60 13.84
C PHE A 360 -2.03 4.99 14.79
N GLY A 361 -2.31 4.88 16.09
CA GLY A 361 -1.33 4.41 17.08
C GLY A 361 -0.71 3.03 16.81
N THR A 362 -1.41 2.19 16.03
CA THR A 362 -0.96 0.87 15.55
C THR A 362 -0.67 0.82 14.05
N ASN A 363 -0.84 1.94 13.33
CA ASN A 363 -0.57 2.02 11.90
C ASN A 363 0.95 1.98 11.64
N ARG A 364 1.36 1.18 10.64
CA ARG A 364 2.77 0.95 10.31
C ARG A 364 3.53 2.17 9.76
N TYR A 365 2.80 3.15 9.25
CA TYR A 365 3.31 4.33 8.57
C TYR A 365 3.22 5.59 9.43
N HIS A 366 2.08 5.76 10.10
CA HIS A 366 1.73 6.97 10.85
C HIS A 366 1.88 6.78 12.37
N GLY A 367 1.92 5.54 12.85
CA GLY A 367 1.92 5.24 14.28
C GLY A 367 3.15 5.78 15.01
N THR A 368 4.32 5.78 14.37
CA THR A 368 5.54 6.31 14.98
C THR A 368 5.37 7.79 15.36
N GLN A 369 4.89 8.63 14.44
CA GLN A 369 4.76 10.06 14.68
C GLN A 369 3.81 10.36 15.84
N VAL A 370 2.65 9.70 15.86
CA VAL A 370 1.62 9.85 16.89
C VAL A 370 2.12 9.36 18.25
N ARG A 371 2.83 8.23 18.29
CA ARG A 371 3.45 7.72 19.53
C ARG A 371 4.50 8.68 20.06
N LEU A 372 5.36 9.23 19.19
CA LEU A 372 6.37 10.20 19.60
C LEU A 372 5.73 11.51 20.11
N ALA A 373 4.65 11.98 19.47
CA ALA A 373 3.89 13.13 19.95
C ALA A 373 3.29 12.88 21.35
N MET A 374 2.68 11.71 21.58
CA MET A 374 2.17 11.31 22.89
C MET A 374 3.28 11.20 23.94
N GLY A 375 4.42 10.62 23.57
CA GLY A 375 5.57 10.54 24.46
C GLY A 375 6.12 11.91 24.84
N LEU A 376 6.23 12.83 23.88
CA LEU A 376 6.65 14.21 24.11
C LEU A 376 5.68 14.95 25.05
N ASP A 377 4.37 14.86 24.82
CA ASP A 377 3.39 15.54 25.68
C ASP A 377 3.43 15.04 27.13
N ARG A 378 3.60 13.72 27.33
CA ARG A 378 3.80 13.15 28.68
C ARG A 378 5.11 13.59 29.30
N PHE A 379 6.17 13.73 28.50
CA PHE A 379 7.46 14.22 28.96
C PHE A 379 7.35 15.68 29.44
N ILE A 380 6.73 16.55 28.64
CA ILE A 380 6.50 17.96 28.98
C ILE A 380 5.67 18.11 30.26
N ALA A 381 4.71 17.20 30.48
CA ALA A 381 3.91 17.15 31.70
C ALA A 381 4.66 16.61 32.94
N GLY A 382 5.91 16.17 32.80
CA GLY A 382 6.73 15.61 33.88
C GLY A 382 6.47 14.13 34.18
N ASP A 383 5.62 13.44 33.41
CA ASP A 383 5.38 12.00 33.53
C ASP A 383 6.36 11.22 32.65
N HIS A 384 7.64 11.22 33.04
CA HIS A 384 8.71 10.58 32.27
C HIS A 384 8.51 9.06 32.12
N ALA A 385 7.89 8.41 33.10
CA ALA A 385 7.58 6.98 33.04
C ALA A 385 6.53 6.67 31.97
N ALA A 386 5.48 7.48 31.85
CA ALA A 386 4.53 7.36 30.75
C ALA A 386 5.13 7.75 29.41
N ALA A 387 5.94 8.82 29.37
CA ALA A 387 6.66 9.24 28.18
C ALA A 387 7.47 8.09 27.59
N GLN A 388 8.28 7.40 28.41
CA GLN A 388 9.13 6.30 27.96
C GLN A 388 8.35 5.16 27.29
N ARG A 389 7.13 4.84 27.75
CA ARG A 389 6.29 3.79 27.12
C ARG A 389 5.92 4.13 25.67
N TRP A 390 5.73 5.42 25.38
CA TRP A 390 5.35 5.91 24.06
C TRP A 390 6.57 6.19 23.17
N LEU A 391 7.64 6.75 23.75
CA LEU A 391 8.90 7.01 23.06
C LEU A 391 9.66 5.73 22.68
N THR A 392 9.39 4.61 23.38
CA THR A 392 9.89 3.30 22.96
C THR A 392 9.13 2.86 21.71
N ILE A 393 9.83 2.90 20.57
CA ILE A 393 9.30 2.46 19.28
C ILE A 393 9.35 0.93 19.22
N PRO A 394 8.21 0.25 18.96
CA PRO A 394 8.21 -1.18 18.73
C PRO A 394 9.18 -1.56 17.59
N PRO A 395 9.91 -2.69 17.67
CA PRO A 395 10.90 -3.07 16.65
C PRO A 395 10.37 -3.07 15.21
N TRP A 396 9.09 -3.38 15.03
CA TRP A 396 8.44 -3.40 13.73
C TRP A 396 8.13 -2.02 13.11
N LEU A 397 8.23 -0.95 13.90
CA LEU A 397 8.14 0.45 13.46
C LEU A 397 9.52 1.11 13.28
N GLU A 398 10.62 0.41 13.58
CA GLU A 398 11.96 1.00 13.59
C GLU A 398 12.40 1.48 12.19
N PHE A 399 12.13 0.67 11.17
CA PHE A 399 12.63 0.87 9.80
C PHE A 399 11.66 1.66 8.90
N TYR A 400 10.45 2.00 9.39
CA TYR A 400 9.51 2.86 8.65
C TYR A 400 8.77 3.89 9.55
N GLN A 401 9.09 5.18 9.40
CA GLN A 401 8.78 6.25 10.37
C GLN A 401 8.33 7.55 9.71
N GLY A 402 8.10 7.57 8.39
CA GLY A 402 7.38 8.66 7.71
C GLY A 402 7.84 10.08 8.08
N GLY A 403 9.12 10.40 7.91
CA GLY A 403 9.65 11.74 8.24
C GLY A 403 9.84 12.04 9.73
N SER A 404 9.44 11.14 10.64
CA SER A 404 9.64 11.28 12.10
C SER A 404 11.03 10.83 12.58
N TYR A 405 11.98 10.65 11.66
CA TYR A 405 13.28 10.05 11.98
C TYR A 405 14.11 10.92 12.93
N LEU A 406 14.11 12.25 12.79
CA LEU A 406 14.81 13.14 13.73
C LEU A 406 14.19 13.08 15.12
N ALA A 407 12.86 13.01 15.21
CA ALA A 407 12.18 12.86 16.49
C ALA A 407 12.62 11.56 17.17
N HIS A 408 12.63 10.44 16.45
CA HIS A 408 13.04 9.17 17.03
C HIS A 408 14.54 9.11 17.36
N TYR A 409 15.41 9.43 16.42
CA TYR A 409 16.84 9.16 16.55
C TYR A 409 17.59 10.29 17.25
N ALA A 410 17.15 11.56 17.21
CA ALA A 410 17.84 12.66 17.86
C ALA A 410 17.09 13.17 19.11
N MET A 411 15.78 13.45 18.99
CA MET A 411 15.00 14.00 20.11
C MET A 411 14.82 12.99 21.25
N VAL A 412 14.41 11.74 20.99
CA VAL A 412 14.18 10.74 22.05
C VAL A 412 15.40 10.49 22.94
N PRO A 413 16.61 10.15 22.43
CA PRO A 413 17.75 9.93 23.30
C PRO A 413 18.14 11.20 24.07
N PHE A 414 17.92 12.39 23.50
CA PHE A 414 18.14 13.64 24.22
C PHE A 414 17.12 13.84 25.36
N LEU A 415 15.83 13.53 25.15
CA LEU A 415 14.82 13.53 26.21
C LEU A 415 15.18 12.54 27.33
N GLN A 416 15.73 11.38 26.99
CA GLN A 416 16.19 10.38 27.96
C GLN A 416 17.38 10.89 28.78
N GLU A 417 18.36 11.56 28.15
CA GLU A 417 19.45 12.25 28.87
C GLU A 417 18.91 13.30 29.83
N LEU A 418 17.93 14.12 29.41
CA LEU A 418 17.27 15.11 30.28
C LEU A 418 16.51 14.46 31.45
N ALA A 419 16.03 13.23 31.28
CA ALA A 419 15.41 12.44 32.36
C ALA A 419 16.41 11.69 33.24
N GLY A 420 17.72 11.83 33.00
CA GLY A 420 18.80 11.28 33.81
C GLY A 420 19.54 10.09 33.20
N ASP A 421 19.11 9.56 32.05
CA ASP A 421 19.84 8.50 31.34
C ASP A 421 20.98 9.10 30.51
N CYS A 422 22.10 9.38 31.18
CA CYS A 422 23.29 10.00 30.58
C CYS A 422 23.97 9.14 29.48
N GLN A 423 23.50 7.91 29.22
CA GLN A 423 24.05 7.01 28.21
C GLN A 423 23.14 6.88 26.98
N ALA A 424 21.97 7.51 26.96
CA ALA A 424 20.98 7.31 25.91
C ALA A 424 21.50 7.67 24.50
N MET A 425 22.21 8.79 24.34
CA MET A 425 22.81 9.14 23.03
C MET A 425 23.92 8.17 22.61
N THR A 426 24.75 7.71 23.56
CA THR A 426 25.78 6.69 23.30
C THR A 426 25.15 5.36 22.88
N ALA A 427 24.08 4.93 23.55
CA ALA A 427 23.34 3.72 23.21
C ALA A 427 22.70 3.84 21.82
N MET A 428 22.10 5.00 21.50
CA MET A 428 21.55 5.27 20.17
C MET A 428 22.64 5.24 19.09
N ARG A 429 23.82 5.79 19.37
CA ARG A 429 24.98 5.69 18.48
C ARG A 429 25.42 4.25 18.25
N ALA A 430 25.47 3.42 19.29
CA ALA A 430 25.87 2.02 19.15
C ALA A 430 24.93 1.21 18.23
N LEU A 431 23.65 1.59 18.10
CA LEU A 431 22.73 0.94 17.16
C LEU A 431 23.21 1.06 15.71
N PHE A 432 23.90 2.15 15.35
CA PHE A 432 24.43 2.39 14.00
C PHE A 432 25.79 1.72 13.73
N ASP A 433 26.36 0.99 14.69
CA ASP A 433 27.48 0.07 14.41
C ASP A 433 27.03 -1.12 13.56
N ASP A 434 25.73 -1.47 13.62
CA ASP A 434 25.10 -2.39 12.68
C ASP A 434 24.92 -1.71 11.33
N HIS A 435 25.63 -2.22 10.31
CA HIS A 435 25.60 -1.67 8.95
C HIS A 435 24.18 -1.59 8.36
N ARG A 436 23.25 -2.44 8.82
CA ARG A 436 21.85 -2.42 8.40
C ARG A 436 21.15 -1.10 8.70
N ARG A 437 21.48 -0.46 9.83
CA ARG A 437 20.82 0.79 10.24
C ARG A 437 21.37 2.02 9.54
N ARG A 438 22.56 1.91 8.95
CA ARG A 438 23.21 3.01 8.22
C ARG A 438 22.29 3.61 7.15
N TRP A 439 21.57 2.75 6.42
CA TRP A 439 20.82 3.15 5.24
C TRP A 439 19.36 3.54 5.50
N ILE A 440 18.91 3.47 6.75
CA ILE A 440 17.55 3.84 7.12
C ILE A 440 17.30 5.31 6.73
N TYR A 441 16.15 5.59 6.12
CA TYR A 441 15.78 6.90 5.55
C TYR A 441 16.96 7.59 4.88
N GLN A 442 17.55 6.94 3.88
CA GLN A 442 18.56 7.58 3.03
C GLN A 442 19.79 8.10 3.81
N GLN A 443 20.08 7.48 4.97
CA GLN A 443 21.17 7.82 5.90
C GLN A 443 20.97 9.09 6.75
N HIS A 444 19.79 9.74 6.72
CA HIS A 444 19.54 10.92 7.56
C HIS A 444 19.76 10.64 9.07
N PRO A 445 19.23 9.56 9.67
CA PRO A 445 19.43 9.24 11.08
C PRO A 445 20.91 9.01 11.42
N TRP A 446 21.63 8.34 10.53
CA TRP A 446 23.05 8.08 10.71
C TRP A 446 23.82 9.40 10.80
N HIS A 447 23.59 10.35 9.88
CA HIS A 447 24.25 11.66 9.93
C HIS A 447 23.89 12.44 11.19
N ALA A 448 22.60 12.45 11.59
CA ALA A 448 22.15 13.09 12.84
C ALA A 448 22.91 12.55 14.06
N ILE A 449 22.99 11.23 14.18
CA ILE A 449 23.63 10.60 15.33
C ILE A 449 25.15 10.73 15.31
N MET A 450 25.81 10.58 14.16
CA MET A 450 27.26 10.80 14.07
C MET A 450 27.64 12.26 14.39
N PHE A 451 26.78 13.23 14.04
CA PHE A 451 27.02 14.63 14.37
C PHE A 451 26.85 14.87 15.87
N LEU A 452 25.77 14.35 16.46
CA LEU A 452 25.50 14.45 17.90
C LEU A 452 26.55 13.71 18.76
N SER A 453 27.22 12.68 18.23
CA SER A 453 28.35 12.02 18.88
C SER A 453 29.70 12.71 18.66
N GLY A 454 29.77 13.73 17.77
CA GLY A 454 31.00 14.44 17.42
C GLY A 454 31.92 13.68 16.46
N GLU A 455 31.44 12.63 15.80
CA GLU A 455 32.20 11.83 14.83
C GLU A 455 32.25 12.45 13.43
N ILE A 456 31.30 13.34 13.11
CA ILE A 456 31.32 14.14 11.89
C ILE A 456 31.11 15.62 12.20
N ASP A 457 31.70 16.47 11.37
CA ASP A 457 31.54 17.92 11.45
C ASP A 457 30.34 18.42 10.61
N GLU A 458 30.06 19.72 10.69
CA GLU A 458 28.97 20.35 9.93
C GLU A 458 29.14 20.18 8.42
N ALA A 459 30.38 20.27 7.91
CA ALA A 459 30.66 20.15 6.49
C ALA A 459 30.31 18.77 5.97
N ARG A 460 30.69 17.71 6.70
CA ARG A 460 30.34 16.33 6.38
C ARG A 460 28.86 16.05 6.54
N PHE A 461 28.20 16.64 7.54
CA PHE A 461 26.75 16.53 7.71
C PHE A 461 25.99 17.10 6.49
N LEU A 462 26.39 18.28 6.01
CA LEU A 462 25.75 18.92 4.85
C LEU A 462 26.10 18.23 3.52
N ALA A 463 27.23 17.52 3.45
CA ALA A 463 27.65 16.74 2.29
C ALA A 463 27.00 15.36 2.20
N GLN A 464 25.98 15.08 3.02
CA GLN A 464 25.24 13.81 2.95
C GLN A 464 24.53 13.65 1.59
N PRO A 465 24.38 12.42 1.07
CA PRO A 465 23.85 12.21 -0.28
C PRO A 465 22.46 12.80 -0.52
N HIS A 466 21.58 12.72 0.48
CA HIS A 466 20.24 13.32 0.47
C HIS A 466 20.25 14.57 1.34
N CYS A 467 20.54 15.71 0.71
CA CYS A 467 20.83 16.96 1.42
C CYS A 467 19.70 17.99 1.38
N LEU A 468 18.54 17.66 0.78
CA LEU A 468 17.43 18.62 0.63
C LEU A 468 17.03 19.31 1.94
N PHE A 469 16.95 18.53 3.03
CA PHE A 469 16.58 19.01 4.37
C PHE A 469 17.74 19.08 5.36
N ALA A 470 18.96 18.73 4.92
CA ALA A 470 20.15 18.74 5.78
C ALA A 470 20.42 20.09 6.48
N PRO A 471 20.16 21.26 5.87
CA PRO A 471 20.32 22.53 6.59
C PRO A 471 19.40 22.67 7.82
N ALA A 472 18.14 22.25 7.73
CA ALA A 472 17.22 22.28 8.87
C ALA A 472 17.61 21.24 9.91
N ASP A 473 17.90 20.01 9.48
CA ASP A 473 18.33 18.92 10.35
C ASP A 473 19.61 19.30 11.14
N LEU A 474 20.54 20.03 10.51
CA LEU A 474 21.76 20.51 11.16
C LEU A 474 21.46 21.53 12.25
N LEU A 475 20.57 22.50 12.00
CA LEU A 475 20.19 23.49 13.03
C LEU A 475 19.58 22.79 14.25
N PHE A 476 18.72 21.80 14.02
CA PHE A 476 18.13 21.00 15.08
C PHE A 476 19.20 20.23 15.88
N CYS A 477 20.10 19.52 15.20
CA CYS A 477 21.14 18.74 15.86
C CYS A 477 22.17 19.63 16.60
N ARG A 478 22.53 20.78 16.03
CA ARG A 478 23.39 21.77 16.69
C ARG A 478 22.75 22.32 17.97
N ALA A 479 21.45 22.58 17.97
CA ALA A 479 20.75 23.04 19.15
C ALA A 479 20.85 22.02 20.30
N ILE A 480 20.62 20.73 20.00
CA ILE A 480 20.81 19.64 20.96
C ILE A 480 22.27 19.55 21.43
N ALA A 481 23.24 19.58 20.50
CA ALA A 481 24.67 19.50 20.84
C ALA A 481 25.11 20.66 21.75
N ASN A 482 24.67 21.88 21.46
CA ASN A 482 24.95 23.06 22.29
C ASN A 482 24.32 22.94 23.68
N GLU A 483 23.12 22.38 23.80
CA GLU A 483 22.49 22.19 25.10
C GLU A 483 23.24 21.13 25.94
N ARG A 484 23.62 20.01 25.33
CA ARG A 484 24.46 18.96 25.96
C ARG A 484 25.83 19.49 26.40
N ALA A 485 26.38 20.45 25.67
CA ALA A 485 27.64 21.12 26.00
C ALA A 485 27.50 22.21 27.09
N GLY A 486 26.28 22.50 27.59
CA GLY A 486 26.05 23.55 28.57
C GLY A 486 26.08 24.97 27.98
N HIS A 487 25.75 25.12 26.71
CA HIS A 487 25.68 26.41 26.00
C HIS A 487 24.23 26.82 25.67
N PRO A 488 23.40 27.16 26.68
CA PRO A 488 21.96 27.39 26.48
C PRO A 488 21.64 28.55 25.53
N GLY A 489 22.46 29.60 25.52
CA GLY A 489 22.28 30.74 24.61
C GLY A 489 22.48 30.36 23.14
N ALA A 490 23.49 29.53 22.84
CA ALA A 490 23.74 29.01 21.50
C ALA A 490 22.64 28.02 21.08
N ALA A 491 22.24 27.12 21.98
CA ALA A 491 21.14 26.19 21.74
C ALA A 491 19.83 26.93 21.41
N ALA A 492 19.49 27.97 22.17
CA ALA A 492 18.31 28.79 21.91
C ALA A 492 18.40 29.57 20.60
N ALA A 493 19.60 29.99 20.17
CA ALA A 493 19.79 30.64 18.88
C ALA A 493 19.53 29.66 17.72
N ASP A 494 20.09 28.45 17.80
CA ASP A 494 19.90 27.41 16.78
C ASP A 494 18.43 26.92 16.73
N TYR A 495 17.77 26.71 17.88
CA TYR A 495 16.33 26.38 17.91
C TYR A 495 15.45 27.47 17.29
N ARG A 496 15.75 28.76 17.52
CA ARG A 496 15.03 29.86 16.87
C ARG A 496 15.30 29.91 15.37
N ALA A 497 16.54 29.63 14.95
CA ALA A 497 16.89 29.56 13.54
C ALA A 497 16.13 28.43 12.85
N TYR A 498 16.03 27.25 13.47
CA TYR A 498 15.20 26.14 13.00
C TYR A 498 13.73 26.56 12.90
N ALA A 499 13.13 27.05 13.99
CA ALA A 499 11.72 27.45 14.01
C ALA A 499 11.36 28.60 13.06
N GLY A 500 12.35 29.41 12.66
CA GLY A 500 12.19 30.51 11.72
C GLY A 500 12.24 30.09 10.25
N LEU A 501 12.61 28.84 9.95
CA LEU A 501 12.55 28.32 8.59
C LEU A 501 11.09 28.10 8.17
N PRO A 502 10.75 28.26 6.89
CA PRO A 502 9.45 27.84 6.41
C PRO A 502 9.34 26.30 6.45
N TRP A 503 8.15 25.78 6.75
CA TRP A 503 7.93 24.35 7.03
C TRP A 503 8.44 23.41 5.94
N TRP A 504 8.35 23.79 4.66
CA TRP A 504 8.83 22.99 3.53
C TRP A 504 10.36 22.89 3.44
N LYS A 505 11.09 23.52 4.37
CA LYS A 505 12.53 23.33 4.58
C LYS A 505 12.83 22.33 5.69
N HIS A 506 11.85 21.94 6.50
CA HIS A 506 12.01 20.91 7.53
C HIS A 506 11.82 19.52 6.90
N CYS A 507 10.75 19.33 6.14
CA CYS A 507 10.50 18.12 5.36
C CYS A 507 9.45 18.38 4.25
N LEU A 508 9.02 17.34 3.52
CA LEU A 508 7.92 17.42 2.54
C LEU A 508 6.52 17.44 3.17
N GLY A 509 6.39 16.97 4.42
CA GLY A 509 5.16 16.96 5.20
C GLY A 509 5.21 17.95 6.34
N LEU A 510 4.44 17.69 7.40
CA LEU A 510 4.55 18.43 8.65
C LEU A 510 5.40 17.66 9.68
N GLN A 511 5.97 18.39 10.64
CA GLN A 511 6.68 17.78 11.79
C GLN A 511 6.13 18.31 13.12
N PRO A 512 4.82 18.16 13.39
CA PRO A 512 4.18 18.73 14.58
C PRO A 512 4.87 18.31 15.88
N THR A 513 5.42 17.08 15.94
CA THR A 513 6.18 16.59 17.09
C THR A 513 7.47 17.38 17.33
N LEU A 514 8.26 17.63 16.27
CA LEU A 514 9.50 18.40 16.39
C LEU A 514 9.22 19.88 16.63
N ASP A 515 8.24 20.44 15.94
CA ASP A 515 7.81 21.83 16.15
C ASP A 515 7.36 22.05 17.60
N ARG A 516 6.59 21.11 18.17
CA ARG A 516 6.19 21.12 19.59
C ARG A 516 7.38 21.03 20.53
N PHE A 517 8.34 20.14 20.23
CA PHE A 517 9.55 19.97 21.03
C PHE A 517 10.40 21.25 21.02
N VAL A 518 10.65 21.84 19.85
CA VAL A 518 11.43 23.07 19.69
C VAL A 518 10.78 24.22 20.46
N ALA A 519 9.45 24.39 20.34
CA ALA A 519 8.71 25.38 21.11
C ALA A 519 8.89 25.20 22.63
N TRP A 520 8.75 23.98 23.13
CA TRP A 520 8.97 23.66 24.55
C TRP A 520 10.42 23.93 24.99
N ARG A 521 11.42 23.54 24.19
CA ARG A 521 12.83 23.81 24.51
C ARG A 521 13.12 25.30 24.61
N LEU A 522 12.59 26.11 23.70
CA LEU A 522 12.71 27.57 23.75
C LEU A 522 12.10 28.16 25.02
N GLU A 523 10.95 27.65 25.47
CA GLU A 523 10.35 28.04 26.75
C GLU A 523 11.23 27.67 27.95
N GLN A 524 11.85 26.48 27.95
CA GLN A 524 12.74 26.06 29.04
C GLN A 524 14.03 26.88 29.08
N LEU A 525 14.65 27.13 27.93
CA LEU A 525 15.91 27.88 27.81
C LEU A 525 15.75 29.39 28.08
N ALA A 526 14.51 29.90 28.07
CA ALA A 526 14.20 31.27 28.43
C ALA A 526 14.03 31.49 29.95
N LYS A 527 13.96 30.41 30.74
CA LYS A 527 13.87 30.51 32.20
C LYS A 527 15.23 30.96 32.77
N PRO A 528 15.23 31.88 33.75
CA PRO A 528 16.44 32.48 34.32
C PRO A 528 17.28 31.51 35.16
#